data_AF-S9UYT4-F1
#
_entry.id   AF-S9UYT4-F1
#
_cell.length_a   1.000
_cell.length_b   1.000
_cell.length_c   1.000
_cell.angle_alpha   90.00
_cell.angle_beta   90.00
_cell.angle_gamma   90.00
#
_symmetry.space_group_name_H-M   'P 1'
#
loop_
_entity.id
_entity.type
_entity.pdbx_description
1 polymer ?
#
loop_
_entity_poly.entity_id
_entity_poly.type
_entity_poly.pdbx_seq_one_letter_code
_entity_poly.pdbx_strand_id
1 'polypeptide(L)'
;MIDLSLPLEDGMPVYEGDPKVRISKVCTRETDGWEVRELALGSHTGTHVDAPVHMHEGGATLDEIPLSRFCGPAVVVASGDDAFPERIGLLFDETVPASVVPKIVTALPLFVGGDLEEETERALLAQGIITYTDLVNVGQLKGKQFTFYGFPLRIKNGDGSPVRAVAILAE
;
A
#
# COMPACT_ATOMS: atom_id res chain seq x y z
N MET A 1 -10.69 -8.47 12.72
CA MET A 1 -9.58 -8.22 11.77
C MET A 1 -10.10 -8.46 10.37
N ILE A 2 -9.77 -7.60 9.41
CA ILE A 2 -10.16 -7.67 8.01
C ILE A 2 -8.88 -7.70 7.17
N ASP A 3 -8.80 -8.63 6.23
CA ASP A 3 -7.69 -8.73 5.27
C ASP A 3 -7.94 -7.75 4.11
N LEU A 4 -6.94 -6.92 3.82
CA LEU A 4 -7.00 -5.89 2.79
C LEU A 4 -6.10 -6.20 1.60
N SER A 5 -5.58 -7.43 1.51
CA SER A 5 -4.57 -7.78 0.50
C SER A 5 -5.11 -8.69 -0.61
N LEU A 6 -4.67 -8.43 -1.84
CA LEU A 6 -4.80 -9.35 -2.96
C LEU A 6 -3.92 -10.59 -2.75
N PRO A 7 -4.38 -11.79 -3.17
CA PRO A 7 -3.50 -12.94 -3.28
C PRO A 7 -2.44 -12.69 -4.37
N LEU A 8 -1.19 -13.08 -4.10
CA LEU A 8 -0.14 -13.12 -5.11
C LEU A 8 -0.18 -14.45 -5.84
N GLU A 9 -0.32 -14.40 -7.17
CA GLU A 9 -0.50 -15.57 -8.02
C GLU A 9 0.36 -15.48 -9.29
N ASP A 10 0.80 -16.64 -9.78
CA ASP A 10 1.57 -16.73 -11.03
C ASP A 10 0.78 -16.15 -12.20
N GLY A 11 1.39 -15.23 -12.95
CA GLY A 11 0.73 -14.61 -14.10
C GLY A 11 -0.40 -13.64 -13.76
N MET A 12 -0.52 -13.19 -12.50
CA MET A 12 -1.48 -12.15 -12.12
C MET A 12 -1.27 -10.85 -12.94
N PRO A 13 -2.33 -10.04 -13.13
CA PRO A 13 -2.20 -8.73 -13.76
C PRO A 13 -1.19 -7.85 -13.02
N VAL A 14 -0.45 -7.06 -13.78
CA VAL A 14 0.44 -6.00 -13.29
C VAL A 14 0.18 -4.75 -14.12
N TYR A 15 0.71 -3.61 -13.67
CA TYR A 15 0.66 -2.38 -14.45
C TYR A 15 1.34 -2.57 -15.82
N GLU A 16 0.88 -1.85 -16.84
CA GLU A 16 1.44 -1.99 -18.19
C GLU A 16 2.91 -1.52 -18.22
N GLY A 17 3.82 -2.46 -18.50
CA GLY A 17 5.27 -2.21 -18.52
C GLY A 17 6.02 -2.79 -17.32
N ASP A 18 5.29 -3.19 -16.27
CA ASP A 18 5.90 -3.75 -15.06
C ASP A 18 6.44 -5.18 -15.25
N PRO A 19 7.37 -5.62 -14.38
CA PRO A 19 7.82 -7.00 -14.34
C PRO A 19 6.64 -7.96 -14.09
N LYS A 20 6.52 -8.97 -14.96
CA LYS A 20 5.51 -10.03 -14.77
C LYS A 20 5.80 -10.83 -13.50
N VAL A 21 4.74 -11.13 -12.75
CA VAL A 21 4.80 -12.05 -11.61
C VAL A 21 5.03 -13.48 -12.09
N ARG A 22 6.05 -14.14 -11.53
CA ARG A 22 6.29 -15.57 -11.70
C ARG A 22 6.44 -16.25 -10.35
N ILE A 23 5.65 -17.30 -10.13
CA ILE A 23 5.71 -18.12 -8.91
C ILE A 23 5.80 -19.59 -9.32
N SER A 24 7.00 -20.16 -9.28
CA SER A 24 7.26 -21.53 -9.74
C SER A 24 7.70 -22.43 -8.59
N LYS A 25 7.35 -23.72 -8.62
CA LYS A 25 7.91 -24.70 -7.66
C LYS A 25 9.33 -25.07 -8.09
N VAL A 26 10.28 -24.96 -7.17
CA VAL A 26 11.69 -25.34 -7.39
C VAL A 26 12.10 -26.58 -6.58
N CYS A 27 11.40 -26.86 -5.47
CA CYS A 27 11.48 -28.14 -4.75
C CYS A 27 10.09 -28.72 -4.57
N THR A 28 9.96 -30.04 -4.64
CA THR A 28 8.68 -30.74 -4.41
C THR A 28 8.80 -31.77 -3.30
N ARG A 29 7.70 -32.05 -2.60
CA ARG A 29 7.71 -33.06 -1.52
C ARG A 29 8.07 -34.46 -2.01
N GLU A 30 7.74 -34.77 -3.27
CA GLU A 30 7.99 -36.08 -3.87
C GLU A 30 9.48 -36.31 -4.15
N THR A 31 10.19 -35.28 -4.60
CA THR A 31 11.61 -35.35 -4.97
C THR A 31 12.54 -34.94 -3.83
N ASP A 32 12.15 -33.93 -3.05
CA ASP A 32 13.03 -33.26 -2.08
C ASP A 32 12.58 -33.45 -0.62
N GLY A 33 11.33 -33.88 -0.38
CA GLY A 33 10.75 -34.00 0.95
C GLY A 33 10.12 -32.71 1.51
N TRP A 34 10.30 -31.58 0.83
CA TRP A 34 9.70 -30.27 1.15
C TRP A 34 9.26 -29.52 -0.12
N GLU A 35 8.43 -28.49 0.01
CA GLU A 35 8.05 -27.61 -1.11
C GLU A 35 8.71 -26.23 -0.94
N VAL A 36 9.37 -25.74 -1.99
CA VAL A 36 9.91 -24.38 -2.08
C VAL A 36 9.49 -23.81 -3.42
N ARG A 37 9.12 -22.53 -3.41
CA ARG A 37 8.79 -21.77 -4.62
C ARG A 37 9.78 -20.65 -4.81
N GLU A 38 10.17 -20.42 -6.06
CA GLU A 38 10.83 -19.20 -6.49
C GLU A 38 9.76 -18.14 -6.79
N LEU A 39 9.99 -16.92 -6.32
CA LEU A 39 9.13 -15.77 -6.54
C LEU A 39 9.93 -14.71 -7.29
N ALA A 40 9.46 -14.30 -8.46
CA ALA A 40 9.95 -13.12 -9.18
C ALA A 40 8.80 -12.12 -9.29
N LEU A 41 8.97 -10.94 -8.67
CA LEU A 41 7.95 -9.92 -8.48
C LEU A 41 8.53 -8.53 -8.76
N GLY A 42 7.69 -7.58 -9.17
CA GLY A 42 7.99 -6.15 -9.05
C GLY A 42 7.80 -5.67 -7.59
N SER A 43 8.42 -4.55 -7.23
CA SER A 43 8.19 -3.89 -5.93
C SER A 43 6.73 -3.43 -5.75
N HIS A 44 6.06 -3.15 -6.87
CA HIS A 44 4.69 -2.62 -6.97
C HIS A 44 3.65 -3.70 -7.29
N THR A 45 3.92 -4.94 -6.88
CA THR A 45 3.06 -6.08 -7.21
C THR A 45 1.93 -6.28 -6.18
N GLY A 46 0.69 -6.35 -6.66
CA GLY A 46 -0.49 -6.63 -5.83
C GLY A 46 -0.73 -5.52 -4.81
N THR A 47 -1.26 -5.84 -3.64
CA THR A 47 -1.36 -4.84 -2.57
C THR A 47 0.03 -4.45 -2.07
N HIS A 48 0.41 -3.18 -2.27
CA HIS A 48 1.76 -2.70 -1.98
C HIS A 48 1.75 -1.32 -1.31
N VAL A 49 2.94 -0.89 -0.90
CA VAL A 49 3.22 0.43 -0.37
C VAL A 49 4.33 1.10 -1.17
N ASP A 50 4.18 2.41 -1.39
CA ASP A 50 5.11 3.21 -2.18
C ASP A 50 5.86 4.21 -1.30
N ALA A 51 7.17 4.25 -1.52
CA ALA A 51 8.07 5.20 -0.88
C ALA A 51 8.26 6.44 -1.77
N PRO A 52 8.59 7.61 -1.21
CA PRO A 52 8.78 8.84 -1.98
C PRO A 52 9.77 8.72 -3.16
N VAL A 53 10.82 7.89 -3.00
CA VAL A 53 11.82 7.64 -4.05
C VAL A 53 11.23 7.06 -5.34
N HIS A 54 10.05 6.43 -5.28
CA HIS A 54 9.38 5.82 -6.42
C HIS A 54 9.13 6.84 -7.56
N MET A 55 8.71 8.05 -7.20
CA MET A 55 8.37 9.10 -8.19
C MET A 55 9.21 10.36 -8.05
N HIS A 56 10.08 10.46 -7.04
CA HIS A 56 10.89 11.65 -6.75
C HIS A 56 12.33 11.29 -6.47
N GLU A 57 13.23 11.79 -7.31
CA GLU A 57 14.67 11.64 -7.11
C GLU A 57 15.11 12.24 -5.76
N GLY A 58 15.88 11.48 -4.98
CA GLY A 58 16.29 11.87 -3.63
C GLY A 58 15.22 11.74 -2.55
N GLY A 59 14.04 11.21 -2.89
CA GLY A 59 13.01 10.81 -1.92
C GLY A 59 13.50 9.70 -0.99
N ALA A 60 12.85 9.57 0.17
CA ALA A 60 13.16 8.51 1.13
C ALA A 60 12.85 7.13 0.53
N THR A 61 13.71 6.16 0.82
CA THR A 61 13.55 4.74 0.48
C THR A 61 12.89 3.98 1.63
N LEU A 62 12.34 2.79 1.36
CA LEU A 62 11.63 1.99 2.37
C LEU A 62 12.47 1.68 3.61
N ASP A 63 13.77 1.44 3.47
CA ASP A 63 14.66 1.12 4.60
C ASP A 63 15.10 2.35 5.42
N GLU A 64 14.77 3.56 4.97
CA GLU A 64 14.98 4.82 5.69
C GLU A 64 13.73 5.30 6.45
N ILE A 65 12.54 4.87 6.03
CA ILE A 65 11.27 5.28 6.63
C ILE A 65 11.06 4.53 7.96
N PRO A 66 10.74 5.23 9.07
CA PRO A 66 10.54 4.59 10.36
C PRO A 66 9.29 3.71 10.36
N LEU A 67 9.37 2.54 11.00
CA LEU A 67 8.29 1.53 11.01
C LEU A 67 6.93 2.08 11.49
N SER A 68 6.94 3.07 12.38
CA SER A 68 5.73 3.73 12.88
C SER A 68 4.91 4.45 11.81
N ARG A 69 5.43 4.61 10.58
CA ARG A 69 4.68 5.18 9.44
C ARG A 69 3.84 4.14 8.69
N PHE A 70 4.08 2.84 8.88
CA PHE A 70 3.37 1.77 8.17
C PHE A 70 2.22 1.14 8.99
N CYS A 71 1.91 1.70 10.15
CA CYS A 71 0.81 1.26 10.98
C CYS A 71 0.26 2.42 11.81
N GLY A 72 -1.02 2.35 12.18
CA GLY A 72 -1.62 3.32 13.08
C GLY A 72 -3.14 3.38 12.98
N PRO A 73 -3.79 4.24 13.78
CA PRO A 73 -5.22 4.51 13.62
C PRO A 73 -5.51 4.95 12.20
N ALA A 74 -6.63 4.53 11.64
CA ALA A 74 -7.07 4.87 10.30
C ALA A 74 -8.59 4.83 10.18
N VAL A 75 -9.08 5.49 9.14
CA VAL A 75 -10.50 5.59 8.79
C VAL A 75 -10.67 5.53 7.28
N VAL A 76 -11.89 5.19 6.84
CA VAL A 76 -12.31 5.40 5.45
C VAL A 76 -12.93 6.78 5.33
N VAL A 77 -12.48 7.58 4.36
CA VAL A 77 -12.99 8.93 4.04
C VAL A 77 -13.48 8.99 2.59
N ALA A 78 -14.25 10.01 2.26
CA ALA A 78 -14.67 10.31 0.88
C ALA A 78 -14.00 11.59 0.38
N SER A 79 -13.65 11.64 -0.91
CA SER A 79 -13.04 12.81 -1.56
C SER A 79 -13.87 14.08 -1.37
N GLY A 80 -15.19 13.92 -1.27
CA GLY A 80 -16.17 14.99 -1.04
C GLY A 80 -16.25 15.50 0.40
N ASP A 81 -15.58 14.88 1.38
CA ASP A 81 -15.63 15.34 2.78
C ASP A 81 -15.02 16.76 2.92
N ASP A 82 -15.65 17.59 3.75
CA ASP A 82 -15.22 18.98 3.98
C ASP A 82 -13.83 19.04 4.62
N ALA A 83 -13.51 18.08 5.48
CA ALA A 83 -12.22 17.95 6.16
C ALA A 83 -11.92 16.48 6.48
N PHE A 84 -10.64 16.12 6.57
CA PHE A 84 -10.19 14.80 6.97
C PHE A 84 -9.66 14.80 8.40
N PRO A 85 -9.80 13.69 9.14
CA PRO A 85 -9.18 13.57 10.46
C PRO A 85 -7.66 13.69 10.38
N GLU A 86 -7.09 14.43 11.32
CA GLU A 86 -5.66 14.71 11.32
C GLU A 86 -4.82 13.58 11.90
N ARG A 87 -3.60 13.40 11.39
CA ARG A 87 -2.54 12.52 11.97
C ARG A 87 -2.94 11.05 12.13
N ILE A 88 -3.86 10.58 11.28
CA ILE A 88 -4.23 9.16 11.16
C ILE A 88 -4.08 8.71 9.70
N GLY A 89 -4.22 7.40 9.44
CA GLY A 89 -4.28 6.88 8.09
C GLY A 89 -5.60 7.21 7.40
N LEU A 90 -5.54 7.60 6.13
CA LEU A 90 -6.73 7.89 5.32
C LEU A 90 -6.85 6.84 4.23
N LEU A 91 -7.92 6.03 4.28
CA LEU A 91 -8.25 5.09 3.22
C LEU A 91 -9.42 5.62 2.40
N PHE A 92 -9.34 5.46 1.09
CA PHE A 92 -10.40 5.78 0.13
C PHE A 92 -10.86 4.50 -0.54
N ASP A 93 -12.18 4.37 -0.77
CA ASP A 93 -12.76 3.25 -1.51
C ASP A 93 -13.32 3.67 -2.87
N GLU A 94 -12.79 4.77 -3.37
CA GLU A 94 -13.08 5.40 -4.66
C GLU A 94 -11.78 5.95 -5.26
N THR A 95 -11.81 6.29 -6.55
CA THR A 95 -10.70 6.98 -7.20
C THR A 95 -10.50 8.37 -6.59
N VAL A 96 -9.28 8.71 -6.21
CA VAL A 96 -8.91 9.96 -5.55
C VAL A 96 -8.27 10.92 -6.56
N PRO A 97 -8.95 12.02 -6.93
CA PRO A 97 -8.42 12.96 -7.91
C PRO A 97 -7.41 13.95 -7.29
N ALA A 98 -6.54 14.50 -8.15
CA ALA A 98 -5.47 15.41 -7.71
C ALA A 98 -5.98 16.66 -6.97
N SER A 99 -7.22 17.07 -7.25
CA SER A 99 -7.89 18.19 -6.59
C SER A 99 -8.08 18.02 -5.07
N VAL A 100 -8.01 16.78 -4.57
CA VAL A 100 -8.20 16.44 -3.14
C VAL A 100 -6.88 16.54 -2.36
N VAL A 101 -5.72 16.50 -3.04
CA VAL A 101 -4.39 16.48 -2.42
C VAL A 101 -4.17 17.61 -1.41
N PRO A 102 -4.52 18.89 -1.67
CA PRO A 102 -4.33 19.96 -0.69
C PRO A 102 -5.05 19.70 0.65
N LYS A 103 -6.24 19.07 0.60
CA LYS A 103 -6.99 18.68 1.81
C LYS A 103 -6.29 17.54 2.55
N ILE A 104 -5.81 16.53 1.81
CA ILE A 104 -5.06 15.40 2.37
C ILE A 104 -3.80 15.89 3.09
N VAL A 105 -3.00 16.73 2.44
CA VAL A 105 -1.75 17.26 3.00
C VAL A 105 -2.00 18.06 4.28
N THR A 106 -3.08 18.85 4.31
CA THR A 106 -3.48 19.62 5.51
C THR A 106 -3.76 18.72 6.71
N ALA A 107 -4.29 17.51 6.49
CA ALA A 107 -4.56 16.55 7.57
C ALA A 107 -3.30 15.87 8.12
N LEU A 108 -2.14 16.01 7.47
CA LEU A 108 -0.87 15.38 7.87
C LEU A 108 -1.01 13.88 8.18
N PRO A 109 -1.56 13.07 7.26
CA PRO A 109 -1.86 11.67 7.52
C PRO A 109 -0.58 10.86 7.71
N LEU A 110 -0.70 9.72 8.41
CA LEU A 110 0.41 8.78 8.54
C LEU A 110 0.79 8.17 7.18
N PHE A 111 -0.24 7.80 6.43
CA PHE A 111 -0.23 7.22 5.09
C PHE A 111 -1.60 7.45 4.43
N VAL A 112 -1.64 7.28 3.11
CA VAL A 112 -2.89 7.31 2.33
C VAL A 112 -3.03 5.99 1.59
N GLY A 113 -4.23 5.44 1.48
CA GLY A 113 -4.46 4.26 0.67
C GLY A 113 -5.75 4.35 -0.13
N GLY A 114 -5.77 3.78 -1.32
CA GLY A 114 -6.94 3.82 -2.21
C GLY A 114 -6.53 3.69 -3.68
N ASP A 115 -7.50 3.92 -4.56
CA ASP A 115 -7.25 4.06 -5.99
C ASP A 115 -6.83 5.51 -6.26
N LEU A 116 -5.53 5.76 -6.40
CA LEU A 116 -4.98 7.11 -6.56
C LEU A 116 -4.70 7.38 -8.04
N GLU A 117 -5.15 8.53 -8.56
CA GLU A 117 -4.65 8.98 -9.86
C GLU A 117 -3.12 9.17 -9.80
N GLU A 118 -2.42 8.96 -10.91
CA GLU A 118 -0.96 9.10 -10.96
C GLU A 118 -0.48 10.48 -10.47
N GLU A 119 -1.21 11.55 -10.83
CA GLU A 119 -0.92 12.91 -10.36
C GLU A 119 -1.15 13.05 -8.85
N THR A 120 -2.20 12.41 -8.30
CA THR A 120 -2.49 12.37 -6.87
C THR A 120 -1.36 11.70 -6.11
N GLU A 121 -0.97 10.49 -6.50
CA GLU A 121 0.11 9.74 -5.88
C GLU A 121 1.43 10.51 -5.94
N ARG A 122 1.79 10.99 -7.14
CA ARG A 122 2.99 11.81 -7.33
C ARG A 122 3.00 13.00 -6.38
N ALA A 123 1.88 13.71 -6.23
CA ALA A 123 1.81 14.87 -5.36
C ALA A 123 1.90 14.51 -3.86
N LEU A 124 1.33 13.36 -3.44
CA LEU A 124 1.42 12.87 -2.06
C LEU A 124 2.84 12.42 -1.71
N LEU A 125 3.48 11.64 -2.59
CA LEU A 125 4.86 11.18 -2.43
C LEU A 125 5.84 12.37 -2.37
N ALA A 126 5.59 13.46 -3.11
CA ALA A 126 6.38 14.69 -3.05
C ALA A 126 6.36 15.34 -1.65
N GLN A 127 5.31 15.10 -0.86
CA GLN A 127 5.16 15.58 0.51
C GLN A 127 5.68 14.57 1.55
N GLY A 128 6.28 13.45 1.13
CA GLY A 128 6.73 12.38 2.02
C GLY A 128 5.59 11.59 2.67
N ILE A 129 4.41 11.58 2.05
CA ILE A 129 3.26 10.76 2.46
C ILE A 129 3.33 9.47 1.65
N ILE A 130 3.55 8.34 2.33
CA ILE A 130 3.55 7.02 1.69
C ILE A 130 2.12 6.64 1.26
N THR A 131 2.03 5.94 0.14
CA THR A 131 0.76 5.51 -0.47
C THR A 131 0.62 3.98 -0.41
N TYR A 132 -0.62 3.50 -0.34
CA TYR A 132 -0.97 2.10 -0.48
C TYR A 132 -1.97 1.93 -1.59
N THR A 133 -1.69 0.99 -2.48
CA THR A 133 -2.46 0.71 -3.68
C THR A 133 -3.03 -0.72 -3.61
N ASP A 134 -4.03 -1.01 -4.45
CA ASP A 134 -4.64 -2.34 -4.55
C ASP A 134 -5.15 -2.91 -3.21
N LEU A 135 -5.59 -2.05 -2.29
CA LEU A 135 -6.26 -2.46 -1.06
C LEU A 135 -7.67 -3.00 -1.40
N VAL A 136 -7.95 -4.25 -1.00
CA VAL A 136 -9.29 -4.85 -1.13
C VAL A 136 -10.08 -4.72 0.16
N ASN A 137 -11.39 -4.96 0.09
CA ASN A 137 -12.29 -4.96 1.25
C ASN A 137 -12.39 -3.64 2.04
N VAL A 138 -11.83 -2.53 1.52
CA VAL A 138 -11.88 -1.21 2.18
C VAL A 138 -13.32 -0.77 2.48
N GLY A 139 -14.27 -1.05 1.60
CA GLY A 139 -15.69 -0.75 1.82
C GLY A 139 -16.29 -1.39 3.10
N GLN A 140 -15.72 -2.49 3.61
CA GLN A 140 -16.16 -3.12 4.87
C GLN A 140 -15.79 -2.28 6.11
N LEU A 141 -14.87 -1.34 5.96
CA LEU A 141 -14.36 -0.47 7.02
C LEU A 141 -15.12 0.87 7.10
N LYS A 142 -16.04 1.14 6.16
CA LYS A 142 -16.84 2.38 6.16
C LYS A 142 -17.58 2.59 7.48
N GLY A 143 -17.44 3.80 8.03
CA GLY A 143 -18.04 4.19 9.31
C GLY A 143 -17.42 3.53 10.54
N LYS A 144 -16.26 2.88 10.42
CA LYS A 144 -15.57 2.22 11.53
C LYS A 144 -14.22 2.89 11.78
N GLN A 145 -13.80 2.92 13.04
CA GLN A 145 -12.42 3.20 13.42
C GLN A 145 -11.65 1.89 13.51
N PHE A 146 -10.43 1.88 13.00
CA PHE A 146 -9.58 0.70 13.02
C PHE A 146 -8.10 1.09 13.13
N THR A 147 -7.28 0.13 13.53
CA THR A 147 -5.84 0.22 13.40
C THR A 147 -5.42 -0.53 12.14
N PHE A 148 -4.73 0.14 11.25
CA PHE A 148 -4.16 -0.43 10.03
C PHE A 148 -2.73 -0.90 10.28
N TYR A 149 -2.35 -2.00 9.62
CA TYR A 149 -1.00 -2.53 9.58
C TYR A 149 -0.66 -2.91 8.14
N GLY A 150 0.39 -2.32 7.57
CA GLY A 150 0.82 -2.56 6.18
C GLY A 150 2.35 -2.55 6.05
N PHE A 151 3.05 -3.29 6.90
CA PHE A 151 4.51 -3.26 6.90
C PHE A 151 5.11 -3.79 5.58
N PRO A 152 6.07 -3.08 4.97
CA PRO A 152 6.78 -3.55 3.79
C PRO A 152 7.82 -4.61 4.14
N LEU A 153 8.25 -5.36 3.12
CA LEU A 153 9.56 -6.00 3.17
C LEU A 153 10.63 -4.92 3.30
N ARG A 154 11.67 -5.18 4.09
CA ARG A 154 12.79 -4.24 4.26
C ARG A 154 13.75 -4.33 3.07
N ILE A 155 13.30 -3.91 1.90
CA ILE A 155 14.08 -3.85 0.66
C ILE A 155 15.04 -2.67 0.76
N LYS A 156 16.34 -2.94 0.63
CA LYS A 156 17.38 -1.91 0.68
C LYS A 156 17.28 -1.01 -0.55
N ASN A 157 17.25 0.31 -0.33
CA ASN A 157 16.97 1.31 -1.36
C ASN A 157 15.62 1.07 -2.06
N GLY A 158 14.65 0.47 -1.36
CA GLY A 158 13.37 0.06 -1.95
C GLY A 158 12.49 1.27 -2.28
N ASP A 159 11.90 1.25 -3.48
CA ASP A 159 10.94 2.23 -3.96
C ASP A 159 9.49 1.84 -3.65
N GLY A 160 9.21 0.54 -3.56
CA GLY A 160 7.95 -0.01 -3.10
C GLY A 160 8.11 -1.43 -2.60
N SER A 161 7.06 -1.99 -2.00
CA SER A 161 7.04 -3.39 -1.58
C SER A 161 5.61 -3.93 -1.51
N PRO A 162 5.37 -5.18 -1.95
CA PRO A 162 4.15 -5.88 -1.59
C PRO A 162 4.02 -5.96 -0.07
N VAL A 163 2.78 -5.91 0.43
CA VAL A 163 2.45 -5.97 1.86
C VAL A 163 1.35 -6.99 2.14
N ARG A 164 1.28 -7.46 3.39
CA ARG A 164 0.06 -8.08 3.93
C ARG A 164 -0.68 -7.05 4.78
N ALA A 165 -1.47 -6.21 4.11
CA ALA A 165 -2.27 -5.16 4.74
C ALA A 165 -3.48 -5.76 5.48
N VAL A 166 -3.67 -5.35 6.74
CA VAL A 166 -4.80 -5.74 7.57
C VAL A 166 -5.37 -4.56 8.36
N ALA A 167 -6.66 -4.60 8.64
CA ALA A 167 -7.34 -3.69 9.56
C ALA A 167 -7.86 -4.44 10.80
N ILE A 168 -7.56 -3.91 11.98
CA ILE A 168 -8.11 -4.39 13.26
C ILE A 168 -9.10 -3.34 13.75
N LEU A 169 -10.39 -3.69 13.74
CA LEU A 169 -11.46 -2.83 14.26
C LEU A 169 -11.22 -2.55 15.74
N ALA A 170 -11.47 -1.31 16.16
CA ALA A 170 -11.61 -1.02 17.59
C ALA A 170 -12.82 -1.80 18.15
N GLU A 171 -12.67 -2.36 19.35
CA GLU A 171 -13.78 -3.00 20.09
C GLU A 171 -14.87 -1.98 20.47
#